data_AF-A0A3D8SLD7-F1
#
_entry.id   AF-A0A3D8SLD7-F1
#
_cell.length_a   1.000
_cell.length_b   1.000
_cell.length_c   1.000
_cell.angle_alpha   90.00
_cell.angle_beta   90.00
_cell.angle_gamma   90.00
#
_symmetry.space_group_name_H-M   'P 1'
#
loop_
_entity.id
_entity.type
_entity.pdbx_description
1 polymer ?
#
loop_
_entity_poly.entity_id
_entity_poly.type
_entity_poly.pdbx_seq_one_letter_code
_entity_poly.pdbx_strand_id
1 'polypeptide(L)'
;MAAAILSLALLLATGTTISAQQIGTPENRPRLTTHYCTSAQGCVRKETSVVLDAATHSIHDANNPSISCTTGGGLNPTLCPDKETCAESCVIDGITDYAARGVETDGSKLILTQYRNFNGSLSSVSPRVYLVDESSQENQEYEVLTLLAQEFTFTVNVSALPCGMNGALYLSEMSPSGGRSELNPAGASYGTGYCDAQCYVNPWVNGEANVDGHGACCNEMDIWEGNSRATGFTPHACLYDPEDASSGDGGVYECATEDECDSASENDGICDKWGCGFNPYALGDQEYYGRGRGFEVNSKEPFTVVTQFLTDDGTTTGALTEIRRLYIQKGQIIQNAVVASGADSLTDSLCGSTTSWFDFFGGMEGMGRALGRGMVLAMSIWNDAGGYMQWLDGGDSGPCNATEGAPSFIEANTPWTNVVFEDLRWGDIGSTFNSKGL
;
A
#
# COMPACT_ATOMS: atom_id res chain seq x y z
N MET A 1 20.68 3.57 -74.82
CA MET A 1 19.96 4.62 -74.08
C MET A 1 18.77 3.94 -73.43
N ALA A 2 18.55 3.88 -72.12
CA ALA A 2 19.26 4.35 -70.94
C ALA A 2 18.88 3.38 -69.80
N ALA A 3 19.83 3.06 -68.92
CA ALA A 3 19.59 2.26 -67.71
C ALA A 3 19.20 3.19 -66.57
N ALA A 4 18.09 2.92 -65.88
CA ALA A 4 17.71 3.60 -64.66
C ALA A 4 18.22 2.80 -63.46
N ILE A 5 19.19 3.36 -62.73
CA ILE A 5 19.72 2.84 -61.46
C ILE A 5 18.97 3.57 -60.35
N LEU A 6 18.20 2.83 -59.55
CA LEU A 6 17.58 3.33 -58.33
C LEU A 6 18.52 3.04 -57.17
N SER A 7 19.17 4.07 -56.63
CA SER A 7 20.04 3.95 -55.45
C SER A 7 19.17 3.97 -54.19
N LEU A 8 19.07 2.84 -53.50
CA LEU A 8 18.46 2.75 -52.18
C LEU A 8 19.54 3.10 -51.13
N ALA A 9 19.47 4.31 -50.58
CA ALA A 9 20.32 4.71 -49.46
C ALA A 9 19.73 4.10 -48.17
N LEU A 10 20.41 3.09 -47.64
CA LEU A 10 20.12 2.50 -46.34
C LEU A 10 20.73 3.42 -45.27
N LEU A 11 19.90 4.23 -44.61
CA LEU A 11 20.28 4.89 -43.36
C LEU A 11 20.44 3.79 -42.30
N LEU A 12 21.67 3.46 -41.93
CA LEU A 12 21.94 2.77 -40.67
C LEU A 12 21.73 3.80 -39.55
N ALA A 13 20.56 3.76 -38.92
CA ALA A 13 20.39 4.33 -37.60
C ALA A 13 21.21 3.48 -36.62
N THR A 14 22.34 3.99 -36.15
CA THR A 14 23.04 3.45 -34.98
C THR A 14 22.20 3.80 -33.77
N GLY A 15 21.18 2.98 -33.49
CA GLY A 15 20.49 3.02 -32.21
C GLY A 15 21.48 2.64 -31.12
N THR A 16 21.76 3.56 -30.21
CA THR A 16 22.31 3.21 -28.90
C THR A 16 21.28 2.31 -28.23
N THR A 17 21.59 1.02 -28.10
CA THR A 17 20.84 0.14 -27.21
C THR A 17 21.11 0.64 -25.80
N ILE A 18 20.20 1.42 -25.24
CA ILE A 18 20.19 1.72 -23.81
C ILE A 18 19.89 0.37 -23.13
N SER A 19 20.79 -0.13 -22.29
CA SER A 19 20.55 -1.38 -21.57
C SER A 19 19.72 -1.10 -20.32
N ALA A 20 18.69 -1.92 -20.11
CA ALA A 20 17.72 -1.80 -19.01
C ALA A 20 18.18 -2.55 -17.76
N GLN A 21 17.61 -2.24 -16.57
CA GLN A 21 17.73 -3.09 -15.37
C GLN A 21 17.34 -4.50 -15.76
N GLN A 22 18.24 -5.46 -15.58
CA GLN A 22 18.00 -6.78 -16.13
C GLN A 22 17.04 -7.54 -15.22
N ILE A 23 16.17 -8.35 -15.83
CA ILE A 23 15.31 -9.29 -15.11
C ILE A 23 16.09 -10.60 -14.97
N GLY A 24 16.29 -11.04 -13.72
CA GLY A 24 17.01 -12.26 -13.39
C GLY A 24 16.09 -13.48 -13.39
N THR A 25 15.96 -14.10 -12.23
CA THR A 25 15.16 -15.30 -12.01
C THR A 25 13.64 -15.03 -12.08
N PRO A 26 12.81 -16.06 -12.39
CA PRO A 26 11.36 -15.88 -12.51
C PRO A 26 10.65 -15.51 -11.21
N GLU A 27 9.62 -14.68 -11.34
CA GLU A 27 8.68 -14.34 -10.26
C GLU A 27 7.52 -15.34 -10.16
N ASN A 28 7.34 -15.99 -9.01
CA ASN A 28 6.25 -16.95 -8.79
C ASN A 28 5.17 -16.38 -7.85
N ARG A 29 4.38 -15.43 -8.36
CA ARG A 29 3.31 -14.76 -7.61
C ARG A 29 2.23 -15.74 -7.09
N PRO A 30 1.93 -15.75 -5.78
CA PRO A 30 0.79 -16.48 -5.23
C PRO A 30 -0.54 -15.91 -5.69
N ARG A 31 -1.48 -16.78 -6.06
CA ARG A 31 -2.84 -16.37 -6.49
C ARG A 31 -3.66 -15.96 -5.28
N LEU A 32 -4.42 -14.87 -5.42
CA LEU A 32 -5.39 -14.44 -4.42
C LEU A 32 -6.72 -14.22 -5.13
N THR A 33 -7.79 -14.84 -4.66
CA THR A 33 -9.11 -14.66 -5.28
C THR A 33 -9.78 -13.42 -4.71
N THR A 34 -10.12 -12.45 -5.57
CA THR A 34 -10.87 -11.24 -5.18
C THR A 34 -12.17 -11.12 -5.99
N HIS A 35 -13.03 -10.14 -5.66
CA HIS A 35 -14.28 -9.94 -6.38
C HIS A 35 -14.59 -8.46 -6.64
N TYR A 36 -15.19 -8.21 -7.81
CA TYR A 36 -15.85 -6.95 -8.12
C TYR A 36 -17.37 -7.12 -8.04
N CYS A 37 -18.07 -6.22 -7.36
CA CYS A 37 -19.50 -6.34 -7.06
C CYS A 37 -20.30 -5.19 -7.69
N THR A 38 -21.47 -5.52 -8.24
CA THR A 38 -22.42 -4.52 -8.71
C THR A 38 -23.79 -4.79 -8.11
N SER A 39 -24.58 -3.74 -7.94
CA SER A 39 -25.95 -3.83 -7.44
C SER A 39 -26.84 -4.68 -8.35
N ALA A 40 -26.53 -4.72 -9.65
CA ALA A 40 -27.31 -5.43 -10.66
C ALA A 40 -26.95 -6.91 -10.79
N GLN A 41 -25.67 -7.28 -10.66
CA GLN A 41 -25.17 -8.62 -10.98
C GLN A 41 -24.60 -9.38 -9.78
N GLY A 42 -24.52 -8.74 -8.61
CA GLY A 42 -23.78 -9.28 -7.48
C GLY A 42 -22.28 -9.28 -7.74
N CYS A 43 -21.56 -10.17 -7.06
CA CYS A 43 -20.10 -10.23 -7.13
C CYS A 43 -19.60 -11.19 -8.20
N VAL A 44 -18.68 -10.72 -9.02
CA VAL A 44 -17.94 -11.48 -10.03
C VAL A 44 -16.51 -11.66 -9.53
N ARG A 45 -16.01 -12.89 -9.63
CA ARG A 45 -14.62 -13.22 -9.30
C ARG A 45 -13.66 -12.52 -10.27
N LYS A 46 -12.60 -11.94 -9.72
CA LYS A 46 -11.45 -11.40 -10.44
C LYS A 46 -10.27 -12.38 -10.29
N GLU A 47 -9.52 -12.59 -11.37
CA GLU A 47 -8.29 -13.36 -11.32
C GLU A 47 -7.16 -12.42 -10.95
N THR A 48 -6.71 -12.48 -9.71
CA THR A 48 -5.65 -11.63 -9.18
C THR A 48 -4.55 -12.46 -8.53
N SER A 49 -3.41 -11.83 -8.28
CA SER A 49 -2.31 -12.39 -7.51
C SER A 49 -1.74 -11.32 -6.58
N VAL A 50 -0.80 -11.71 -5.73
CA VAL A 50 -0.01 -10.77 -4.93
C VAL A 50 1.45 -10.79 -5.38
N VAL A 51 2.06 -9.61 -5.42
CA VAL A 51 3.51 -9.44 -5.65
C VAL A 51 4.14 -8.78 -4.44
N LEU A 52 5.32 -9.25 -4.02
CA LEU A 52 6.09 -8.61 -2.96
C LEU A 52 6.68 -7.27 -3.43
N ASP A 53 6.87 -6.34 -2.52
CA ASP A 53 7.58 -5.09 -2.78
C ASP A 53 9.01 -5.35 -3.31
N ALA A 54 9.45 -4.53 -4.27
CA ALA A 54 10.80 -4.59 -4.86
C ALA A 54 11.93 -4.54 -3.83
N ALA A 55 11.75 -3.88 -2.68
CA ALA A 55 12.69 -3.85 -1.57
C ALA A 55 12.95 -5.24 -0.94
N THR A 56 12.06 -6.22 -1.18
CA THR A 56 12.24 -7.62 -0.76
C THR A 56 13.07 -8.43 -1.75
N HIS A 57 13.15 -7.98 -3.00
CA HIS A 57 13.86 -8.67 -4.07
C HIS A 57 15.38 -8.48 -3.92
N SER A 58 16.13 -9.47 -4.39
CA SER A 58 17.58 -9.32 -4.50
C SER A 58 17.90 -8.49 -5.72
N ILE A 59 18.61 -7.38 -5.55
CA ILE A 59 19.09 -6.54 -6.66
C ILE A 59 20.62 -6.53 -6.63
N HIS A 60 21.25 -7.14 -7.63
CA HIS A 60 22.68 -7.47 -7.60
C HIS A 60 23.40 -7.19 -8.93
N ASP A 61 24.74 -7.18 -8.91
CA ASP A 61 25.57 -7.05 -10.12
C ASP A 61 25.29 -8.20 -11.09
N ALA A 62 25.05 -7.86 -12.36
CA ALA A 62 24.83 -8.80 -13.47
C ALA A 62 26.00 -9.77 -13.67
N ASN A 63 27.22 -9.36 -13.33
CA ASN A 63 28.41 -10.18 -13.49
C ASN A 63 28.75 -10.99 -12.24
N ASN A 64 28.22 -10.62 -11.07
CA ASN A 64 28.49 -11.28 -9.81
C ASN A 64 27.31 -11.14 -8.81
N PRO A 65 26.41 -12.13 -8.73
CA PRO A 65 25.25 -12.09 -7.83
C PRO A 65 25.57 -12.01 -6.33
N SER A 66 26.84 -12.16 -5.93
CA SER A 66 27.26 -11.95 -4.54
C SER A 66 27.45 -10.47 -4.17
N ILE A 67 27.40 -9.56 -5.15
CA ILE A 67 27.56 -8.11 -4.94
C ILE A 67 26.19 -7.45 -5.09
N SER A 68 25.69 -6.87 -4.01
CA SER A 68 24.43 -6.11 -4.02
C SER A 68 24.61 -4.75 -4.72
N CYS A 69 23.57 -4.32 -5.45
CA CYS A 69 23.43 -2.97 -5.97
C CYS A 69 23.01 -1.95 -4.90
N THR A 70 22.71 -2.42 -3.69
CA THR A 70 22.51 -1.58 -2.50
C THR A 70 23.55 -1.91 -1.42
N THR A 71 24.08 -0.88 -0.76
CA THR A 71 25.05 -1.01 0.33
C THR A 71 24.75 0.01 1.42
N GLY A 72 24.64 -0.43 2.68
CA GLY A 72 24.45 0.46 3.82
C GLY A 72 23.14 1.26 3.79
N GLY A 73 22.09 0.74 3.15
CA GLY A 73 20.80 1.42 3.00
C GLY A 73 20.69 2.37 1.81
N GLY A 74 21.77 2.56 1.03
CA GLY A 74 21.78 3.36 -0.21
C GLY A 74 22.20 2.53 -1.44
N LEU A 75 22.31 3.18 -2.60
CA LEU A 75 22.86 2.58 -3.82
C LEU A 75 24.36 2.26 -3.68
N ASN A 76 24.83 1.24 -4.37
CA ASN A 76 26.25 0.94 -4.51
C ASN A 76 26.85 1.88 -5.57
N PRO A 77 27.69 2.87 -5.19
CA PRO A 77 28.13 3.92 -6.12
C PRO A 77 29.10 3.41 -7.20
N THR A 78 29.63 2.20 -7.06
CA THR A 78 30.47 1.58 -8.11
C THR A 78 29.61 1.00 -9.23
N LEU A 79 28.45 0.45 -8.88
CA LEU A 79 27.51 -0.15 -9.84
C LEU A 79 26.47 0.87 -10.34
N CYS A 80 26.15 1.87 -9.53
CA CYS A 80 25.10 2.85 -9.77
C CYS A 80 25.62 4.29 -9.62
N PRO A 81 26.58 4.74 -10.46
CA PRO A 81 27.01 6.13 -10.50
C PRO A 81 25.99 7.07 -11.15
N ASP A 82 25.12 6.53 -12.00
CA ASP A 82 24.01 7.18 -12.70
C ASP A 82 22.91 6.13 -12.99
N LYS A 83 21.71 6.59 -13.37
CA LYS A 83 20.54 5.73 -13.60
C LYS A 83 20.79 4.70 -14.69
N GLU A 84 21.36 5.13 -15.82
CA GLU A 84 21.62 4.29 -16.98
C GLU A 84 22.62 3.19 -16.64
N THR A 85 23.78 3.53 -16.08
CA THR A 85 24.82 2.56 -15.69
C THR A 85 24.30 1.59 -14.64
N CYS A 86 23.49 2.06 -13.68
CA CYS A 86 22.86 1.21 -12.69
C CYS A 86 21.91 0.21 -13.34
N ALA A 87 21.06 0.66 -14.26
CA ALA A 87 20.18 -0.19 -15.04
C ALA A 87 21.00 -1.24 -15.81
N GLU A 88 22.09 -0.88 -16.49
CA GLU A 88 22.89 -1.89 -17.22
C GLU A 88 23.56 -2.91 -16.29
N SER A 89 23.98 -2.46 -15.10
CA SER A 89 24.81 -3.24 -14.17
C SER A 89 24.01 -4.10 -13.20
N CYS A 90 22.75 -3.77 -12.94
CA CYS A 90 21.95 -4.38 -11.89
C CYS A 90 20.86 -5.29 -12.43
N VAL A 91 20.64 -6.39 -11.72
CA VAL A 91 19.62 -7.41 -12.00
C VAL A 91 18.70 -7.51 -10.81
N ILE A 92 17.39 -7.43 -11.04
CA ILE A 92 16.37 -7.78 -10.03
C ILE A 92 15.97 -9.24 -10.22
N ASP A 93 16.18 -10.02 -9.16
CA ASP A 93 15.84 -11.45 -9.12
C ASP A 93 14.43 -11.66 -8.56
N GLY A 94 13.66 -12.53 -9.20
CA GLY A 94 12.34 -12.91 -8.74
C GLY A 94 12.32 -13.75 -7.46
N ILE A 95 11.18 -13.74 -6.79
CA ILE A 95 10.88 -14.51 -5.60
C ILE A 95 10.14 -15.78 -6.00
N THR A 96 10.82 -16.91 -5.82
CA THR A 96 10.25 -18.24 -6.15
C THR A 96 9.57 -18.92 -4.96
N ASP A 97 9.87 -18.49 -3.74
CA ASP A 97 9.28 -18.98 -2.48
C ASP A 97 8.81 -17.79 -1.62
N TYR A 98 7.55 -17.41 -1.83
CA TYR A 98 6.87 -16.36 -1.06
C TYR A 98 6.67 -16.73 0.42
N ALA A 99 6.52 -18.02 0.73
CA ALA A 99 6.32 -18.48 2.10
C ALA A 99 7.57 -18.19 2.95
N ALA A 100 8.76 -18.35 2.37
CA ALA A 100 10.02 -17.93 2.99
C ALA A 100 10.09 -16.42 3.27
N ARG A 101 9.31 -15.60 2.57
CA ARG A 101 9.17 -14.14 2.78
C ARG A 101 7.96 -13.76 3.63
N GLY A 102 7.30 -14.74 4.26
CA GLY A 102 6.18 -14.47 5.16
C GLY A 102 4.82 -14.34 4.47
N VAL A 103 4.72 -14.67 3.18
CA VAL A 103 3.49 -14.52 2.39
C VAL A 103 2.94 -15.89 1.98
N GLU A 104 1.70 -16.18 2.36
CA GLU A 104 1.00 -17.41 1.99
C GLU A 104 -0.43 -17.10 1.53
N THR A 105 -0.94 -17.82 0.55
CA THR A 105 -2.31 -17.67 0.04
C THR A 105 -3.05 -19.00 -0.06
N ASP A 106 -4.34 -18.99 0.25
CA ASP A 106 -5.26 -20.13 0.04
C ASP A 106 -6.64 -19.61 -0.41
N GLY A 107 -6.96 -19.73 -1.70
CA GLY A 107 -8.19 -19.20 -2.26
C GLY A 107 -8.25 -17.66 -2.17
N SER A 108 -9.17 -17.14 -1.35
CA SER A 108 -9.32 -15.70 -1.07
C SER A 108 -8.52 -15.23 0.15
N LYS A 109 -7.84 -16.14 0.85
CA LYS A 109 -7.11 -15.86 2.09
C LYS A 109 -5.65 -15.52 1.80
N LEU A 110 -5.18 -14.40 2.32
CA LEU A 110 -3.79 -13.97 2.39
C LEU A 110 -3.33 -13.99 3.85
N ILE A 111 -2.18 -14.59 4.13
CA ILE A 111 -1.54 -14.60 5.45
C ILE A 111 -0.19 -13.90 5.32
N LEU A 112 0.02 -12.88 6.14
CA LEU A 112 1.30 -12.17 6.27
C LEU A 112 1.87 -12.42 7.66
N THR A 113 3.08 -12.97 7.73
CA THR A 113 3.77 -13.29 9.00
C THR A 113 4.96 -12.36 9.19
N GLN A 114 5.14 -11.82 10.40
CA GLN A 114 6.24 -10.89 10.68
C GLN A 114 7.61 -11.56 10.68
N TYR A 115 7.71 -12.77 11.23
CA TYR A 115 8.97 -13.46 11.44
C TYR A 115 9.00 -14.84 10.77
N ARG A 116 10.17 -15.22 10.24
CA ARG A 116 10.46 -16.56 9.72
C ARG A 116 11.73 -17.12 10.34
N ASN A 117 11.76 -18.45 10.47
CA ASN A 117 12.93 -19.15 10.96
C ASN A 117 13.81 -19.55 9.77
N PHE A 118 15.03 -19.04 9.74
CA PHE A 118 16.08 -19.40 8.79
C PHE A 118 17.18 -20.13 9.54
N ASN A 119 17.31 -21.44 9.29
CA ASN A 119 18.38 -22.29 9.86
C ASN A 119 18.49 -22.24 11.40
N GLY A 120 17.36 -22.15 12.10
CA GLY A 120 17.31 -22.09 13.56
C GLY A 120 17.36 -20.68 14.13
N SER A 121 17.60 -19.65 13.31
CA SER A 121 17.52 -18.24 13.71
C SER A 121 16.20 -17.64 13.27
N LEU A 122 15.53 -16.92 14.17
CA LEU A 122 14.40 -16.11 13.80
C LEU A 122 14.90 -14.85 13.06
N SER A 123 14.14 -14.37 12.08
CA SER A 123 14.41 -13.11 11.39
C SER A 123 13.10 -12.44 11.02
N SER A 124 13.08 -11.12 11.12
CA SER A 124 11.98 -10.29 10.62
C SER A 124 11.95 -10.36 9.09
N VAL A 125 10.79 -10.67 8.52
CA VAL A 125 10.56 -10.64 7.07
C VAL A 125 9.60 -9.53 6.65
N SER A 126 8.71 -9.09 7.54
CA SER A 126 7.88 -7.88 7.42
C SER A 126 7.32 -7.58 6.01
N PRO A 127 6.61 -8.53 5.37
CA PRO A 127 6.24 -8.38 3.97
C PRO A 127 5.24 -7.24 3.74
N ARG A 128 5.45 -6.53 2.63
CA ARG A 128 4.45 -5.69 1.95
C ARG A 128 4.20 -6.27 0.57
N VAL A 129 2.93 -6.39 0.19
CA VAL A 129 2.51 -6.94 -1.10
C VAL A 129 1.48 -6.06 -1.78
N TYR A 130 1.43 -6.13 -3.11
CA TYR A 130 0.47 -5.42 -3.95
C TYR A 130 -0.43 -6.39 -4.72
N LEU A 131 -1.67 -5.98 -4.97
CA LEU A 131 -2.60 -6.75 -5.80
C LEU A 131 -2.29 -6.55 -7.30
N VAL A 132 -2.16 -7.64 -8.05
CA VAL A 132 -1.84 -7.63 -9.48
C VAL A 132 -3.02 -8.20 -10.28
N ASP A 133 -3.37 -7.55 -11.38
CA ASP A 133 -4.35 -8.08 -12.33
C ASP A 133 -3.70 -9.16 -13.20
N GLU A 134 -4.31 -10.33 -13.22
CA GLU A 134 -3.82 -11.48 -13.98
C GLU A 134 -4.67 -11.77 -15.22
N SER A 135 -5.61 -10.88 -15.55
CA SER A 135 -6.50 -11.00 -16.69
C SER A 135 -5.77 -10.88 -18.03
N SER A 136 -4.63 -10.19 -18.07
CA SER A 136 -3.79 -10.03 -19.26
C SER A 136 -2.39 -10.59 -19.01
N GLN A 137 -1.94 -11.54 -19.85
CA GLN A 137 -0.59 -12.13 -19.71
C GLN A 137 0.53 -11.21 -20.23
N GLU A 138 0.19 -10.20 -21.03
CA GLU A 138 1.16 -9.28 -21.66
C GLU A 138 1.37 -8.00 -20.83
N ASN A 139 0.37 -7.53 -20.10
CA ASN A 139 0.43 -6.34 -19.24
C ASN A 139 0.13 -6.75 -17.79
N GLN A 140 1.15 -7.24 -17.09
CA GLN A 140 1.07 -7.57 -15.67
C GLN A 140 1.16 -6.28 -14.85
N GLU A 141 0.08 -5.52 -14.86
CA GLU A 141 -0.11 -4.28 -14.10
C GLU A 141 -0.74 -4.58 -12.74
N TYR A 142 -0.61 -3.65 -11.81
CA TYR A 142 -1.36 -3.71 -10.57
C TYR A 142 -2.87 -3.67 -10.85
N GLU A 143 -3.66 -4.32 -9.99
CA GLU A 143 -5.11 -4.14 -10.00
C GLU A 143 -5.41 -2.77 -9.37
N VAL A 144 -5.77 -1.81 -10.22
CA VAL A 144 -6.08 -0.43 -9.82
C VAL A 144 -7.53 -0.34 -9.36
N LEU A 145 -7.74 0.17 -8.14
CA LEU A 145 -9.05 0.33 -7.53
C LEU A 145 -9.49 1.80 -7.61
N THR A 146 -10.49 2.08 -8.44
CA THR A 146 -11.24 3.35 -8.42
C THR A 146 -12.39 3.25 -7.43
N LEU A 147 -12.28 3.94 -6.28
CA LEU A 147 -13.20 3.77 -5.16
C LEU A 147 -14.10 4.97 -4.86
N LEU A 148 -14.03 6.05 -5.63
CA LEU A 148 -14.95 7.19 -5.45
C LEU A 148 -16.41 6.77 -5.73
N ALA A 149 -17.32 7.02 -4.79
CA ALA A 149 -18.70 6.50 -4.79
C ALA A 149 -18.79 4.97 -4.85
N GLN A 150 -17.83 4.27 -4.24
CA GLN A 150 -17.78 2.81 -4.14
C GLN A 150 -17.56 2.36 -2.69
N GLU A 151 -17.66 1.06 -2.50
CA GLU A 151 -17.46 0.34 -1.24
C GLU A 151 -16.33 -0.66 -1.40
N PHE A 152 -15.50 -0.79 -0.37
CA PHE A 152 -14.45 -1.80 -0.25
C PHE A 152 -14.66 -2.60 1.03
N THR A 153 -14.60 -3.93 0.92
CA THR A 153 -14.74 -4.85 2.05
C THR A 153 -13.71 -5.95 2.03
N PHE A 154 -13.35 -6.38 3.23
CA PHE A 154 -12.49 -7.54 3.47
C PHE A 154 -12.76 -8.08 4.87
N THR A 155 -12.53 -9.36 5.07
CA THR A 155 -12.48 -9.98 6.39
C THR A 155 -11.04 -9.98 6.87
N VAL A 156 -10.85 -9.64 8.14
CA VAL A 156 -9.53 -9.57 8.77
C VAL A 156 -9.51 -10.41 10.05
N ASN A 157 -8.39 -11.08 10.27
CA ASN A 157 -8.06 -11.70 11.55
C ASN A 157 -6.74 -11.11 12.07
N VAL A 158 -6.87 -10.22 13.05
CA VAL A 158 -5.75 -9.61 13.78
C VAL A 158 -5.54 -10.21 15.17
N SER A 159 -6.20 -11.33 15.49
CA SER A 159 -6.18 -11.89 16.86
C SER A 159 -4.78 -12.28 17.35
N ALA A 160 -3.85 -12.51 16.41
CA ALA A 160 -2.45 -12.82 16.63
C ALA A 160 -1.52 -11.58 16.62
N LEU A 161 -2.02 -10.38 16.31
CA LEU A 161 -1.26 -9.13 16.34
C LEU A 161 -1.28 -8.51 17.76
N PRO A 162 -0.17 -8.53 18.52
CA PRO A 162 -0.05 -7.87 19.82
C PRO A 162 0.10 -6.34 19.67
N CYS A 163 0.29 -5.67 20.80
CA CYS A 163 0.77 -4.28 20.83
C CYS A 163 2.08 -4.14 20.03
N GLY A 164 2.30 -3.01 19.37
CA GLY A 164 3.50 -2.74 18.58
C GLY A 164 3.53 -3.33 17.18
N MET A 165 2.51 -4.10 16.81
CA MET A 165 2.35 -4.60 15.44
C MET A 165 1.31 -3.78 14.70
N ASN A 166 1.46 -3.66 13.39
CA ASN A 166 0.45 -3.15 12.50
C ASN A 166 0.27 -4.13 11.35
N GLY A 167 -0.94 -4.65 11.17
CA GLY A 167 -1.34 -5.30 9.93
C GLY A 167 -2.13 -4.28 9.13
N ALA A 168 -1.54 -3.77 8.05
CA ALA A 168 -2.11 -2.68 7.28
C ALA A 168 -2.70 -3.15 5.95
N LEU A 169 -3.80 -2.54 5.55
CA LEU A 169 -4.42 -2.66 4.23
C LEU A 169 -4.83 -1.26 3.79
N TYR A 170 -4.21 -0.78 2.72
CA TYR A 170 -4.27 0.61 2.31
C TYR A 170 -4.11 0.75 0.80
N LEU A 171 -4.35 1.95 0.30
CA LEU A 171 -4.20 2.29 -1.11
C LEU A 171 -3.10 3.34 -1.26
N SER A 172 -2.22 3.12 -2.22
CA SER A 172 -1.24 4.13 -2.67
C SER A 172 -1.53 4.49 -4.11
N GLU A 173 -1.45 5.77 -4.47
CA GLU A 173 -1.57 6.22 -5.86
C GLU A 173 -0.28 5.94 -6.66
N MET A 174 0.08 4.66 -6.74
CA MET A 174 1.20 4.16 -7.53
C MET A 174 0.81 4.05 -9.01
N SER A 175 1.81 4.11 -9.89
CA SER A 175 1.66 3.79 -11.32
C SER A 175 1.13 2.36 -11.49
N PRO A 176 0.12 2.11 -12.36
CA PRO A 176 -0.37 0.76 -12.65
C PRO A 176 0.72 -0.18 -13.17
N SER A 177 1.68 0.36 -13.94
CA SER A 177 2.81 -0.40 -14.46
C SER A 177 3.93 -0.62 -13.45
N GLY A 178 3.83 -0.02 -12.25
CA GLY A 178 4.89 0.02 -11.25
C GLY A 178 6.09 0.86 -11.67
N GLY A 179 5.87 1.86 -12.54
CA GLY A 179 6.95 2.67 -13.11
C GLY A 179 7.75 1.92 -14.17
N ARG A 180 7.09 1.05 -14.97
CA ARG A 180 7.79 0.30 -16.01
C ARG A 180 8.34 1.26 -17.07
N SER A 181 9.64 1.23 -17.31
CA SER A 181 10.34 2.11 -18.25
C SER A 181 11.41 1.34 -19.02
N GLU A 182 12.15 2.03 -19.89
CA GLU A 182 13.36 1.46 -20.51
C GLU A 182 14.44 1.13 -19.47
N LEU A 183 14.49 1.84 -18.33
CA LEU A 183 15.45 1.60 -17.26
C LEU A 183 14.92 0.62 -16.20
N ASN A 184 13.60 0.56 -16.01
CA ASN A 184 12.90 -0.43 -15.16
C ASN A 184 11.97 -1.31 -16.01
N PRO A 185 12.47 -2.37 -16.65
CA PRO A 185 11.61 -3.29 -17.37
C PRO A 185 10.90 -4.27 -16.42
N ALA A 186 11.21 -4.28 -15.12
CA ALA A 186 10.61 -5.18 -14.14
C ALA A 186 9.16 -4.77 -13.83
N GLY A 187 8.96 -3.51 -13.45
CA GLY A 187 7.63 -2.93 -13.21
C GLY A 187 6.85 -3.65 -12.10
N ALA A 188 5.52 -3.54 -12.18
CA ALA A 188 4.56 -4.19 -11.28
C ALA A 188 4.73 -5.72 -11.19
N SER A 189 5.36 -6.34 -12.19
CA SER A 189 5.70 -7.77 -12.14
C SER A 189 6.63 -8.13 -10.97
N TYR A 190 7.44 -7.18 -10.49
CA TYR A 190 8.40 -7.35 -9.39
C TYR A 190 8.18 -6.33 -8.26
N GLY A 191 6.98 -5.75 -8.18
CA GLY A 191 6.59 -4.89 -7.07
C GLY A 191 7.29 -3.53 -7.00
N THR A 192 7.70 -2.95 -8.13
CA THR A 192 8.35 -1.63 -8.17
C THR A 192 7.33 -0.48 -8.09
N GLY A 193 7.82 0.73 -7.83
CA GLY A 193 7.01 1.97 -7.90
C GLY A 193 6.23 2.30 -6.63
N TYR A 194 6.61 1.74 -5.48
CA TYR A 194 6.00 2.10 -4.21
C TYR A 194 6.21 3.58 -3.88
N CYS A 195 5.16 4.19 -3.35
CA CYS A 195 5.13 5.51 -2.76
C CYS A 195 4.04 5.52 -1.68
N ASP A 196 4.12 6.47 -0.78
CA ASP A 196 3.10 6.77 0.21
C ASP A 196 3.14 8.26 0.59
N ALA A 197 2.28 8.69 1.50
CA ALA A 197 2.25 10.09 1.91
C ALA A 197 3.44 10.47 2.80
N GLN A 198 4.26 9.51 3.24
CA GLN A 198 5.42 9.75 4.09
C GLN A 198 6.65 10.21 3.30
N CYS A 199 6.64 10.05 1.97
CA CYS A 199 7.68 10.53 1.06
C CYS A 199 9.08 10.00 1.39
N TYR A 200 9.20 8.73 1.81
CA TYR A 200 10.50 8.17 2.20
C TYR A 200 11.51 8.17 1.05
N VAL A 201 12.76 8.51 1.38
CA VAL A 201 13.90 8.41 0.47
C VAL A 201 14.40 6.97 0.46
N ASN A 202 14.24 6.30 -0.68
CA ASN A 202 14.65 4.91 -0.89
C ASN A 202 15.72 4.81 -1.99
N PRO A 203 16.56 3.76 -2.03
CA PRO A 203 17.57 3.59 -3.10
C PRO A 203 16.98 3.45 -4.50
N TRP A 204 15.69 3.10 -4.61
CA TRP A 204 14.98 2.90 -5.87
C TRP A 204 13.65 3.66 -5.81
N VAL A 205 13.34 4.43 -6.85
CA VAL A 205 12.05 5.09 -7.06
C VAL A 205 11.57 4.74 -8.47
N ASN A 206 10.31 4.31 -8.60
CA ASN A 206 9.80 3.75 -9.86
C ASN A 206 10.67 2.63 -10.46
N GLY A 207 11.38 1.89 -9.60
CA GLY A 207 12.32 0.83 -10.00
C GLY A 207 13.61 1.32 -10.66
N GLU A 208 13.78 2.63 -10.82
CA GLU A 208 15.03 3.25 -11.27
C GLU A 208 15.92 3.61 -10.08
N ALA A 209 17.21 3.73 -10.33
CA ALA A 209 18.18 4.10 -9.30
C ALA A 209 17.92 5.54 -8.82
N ASN A 210 17.70 5.72 -7.52
CA ASN A 210 17.52 7.04 -6.92
C ASN A 210 18.88 7.70 -6.59
N VAL A 211 19.61 8.08 -7.64
CA VAL A 211 20.96 8.65 -7.51
C VAL A 211 20.97 10.04 -6.88
N ASP A 212 19.88 10.79 -7.03
CA ASP A 212 19.73 12.15 -6.52
C ASP A 212 19.09 12.20 -5.11
N GLY A 213 18.61 11.05 -4.60
CA GLY A 213 18.08 10.94 -3.23
C GLY A 213 16.70 11.56 -3.04
N HIS A 214 15.84 11.50 -4.06
CA HIS A 214 14.46 11.98 -4.00
C HIS A 214 13.57 11.14 -3.08
N GLY A 215 12.55 11.74 -2.48
CA GLY A 215 11.50 11.01 -1.76
C GLY A 215 10.40 10.52 -2.71
N ALA A 216 9.77 9.39 -2.40
CA ALA A 216 8.70 8.80 -3.20
C ALA A 216 7.32 9.13 -2.60
N CYS A 217 6.70 10.21 -3.08
CA CYS A 217 5.44 10.73 -2.56
C CYS A 217 4.23 10.29 -3.42
N CYS A 218 3.13 9.92 -2.79
CA CYS A 218 1.83 9.89 -3.46
C CYS A 218 0.66 9.94 -2.46
N ASN A 219 -0.55 10.20 -2.97
CA ASN A 219 -1.76 10.12 -2.15
C ASN A 219 -1.89 8.70 -1.55
N GLU A 220 -2.35 8.63 -0.31
CA GLU A 220 -2.49 7.39 0.45
C GLU A 220 -3.83 7.36 1.18
N MET A 221 -4.50 6.22 1.13
CA MET A 221 -5.75 5.98 1.87
C MET A 221 -5.60 4.72 2.70
N ASP A 222 -5.34 4.91 3.99
CA ASP A 222 -5.30 3.85 4.98
C ASP A 222 -6.70 3.36 5.31
N ILE A 223 -7.13 2.32 4.61
CA ILE A 223 -8.42 1.67 4.87
C ILE A 223 -8.38 0.98 6.24
N TRP A 224 -7.26 0.39 6.60
CA TRP A 224 -7.08 -0.30 7.85
C TRP A 224 -5.63 -0.29 8.29
N GLU A 225 -5.42 0.30 9.45
CA GLU A 225 -4.23 0.07 10.26
C GLU A 225 -4.70 -0.45 11.61
N GLY A 226 -4.04 -1.49 12.12
CA GLY A 226 -4.51 -2.07 13.36
C GLY A 226 -3.83 -3.34 13.79
N ASN A 227 -4.02 -3.60 15.07
CA ASN A 227 -3.74 -4.86 15.72
C ASN A 227 -4.92 -5.26 16.60
N SER A 228 -4.77 -6.25 17.47
CA SER A 228 -5.89 -6.66 18.30
C SER A 228 -6.29 -5.65 19.40
N ARG A 229 -5.57 -4.53 19.56
CA ARG A 229 -5.74 -3.58 20.67
C ARG A 229 -6.32 -2.25 20.22
N ALA A 230 -5.95 -1.78 19.05
CA ALA A 230 -6.44 -0.55 18.46
C ALA A 230 -6.51 -0.68 16.93
N THR A 231 -7.25 0.22 16.31
CA THR A 231 -7.35 0.34 14.85
C THR A 231 -7.65 1.78 14.46
N GLY A 232 -7.25 2.16 13.25
CA GLY A 232 -7.59 3.41 12.61
C GLY A 232 -7.84 3.24 11.11
N PHE A 233 -8.40 4.30 10.52
CA PHE A 233 -8.40 4.52 9.08
C PHE A 233 -8.18 6.01 8.81
N THR A 234 -7.35 6.32 7.82
CA THR A 234 -6.75 7.64 7.68
C THR A 234 -6.57 7.99 6.20
N PRO A 235 -7.21 9.05 5.68
CA PRO A 235 -6.86 9.62 4.39
C PRO A 235 -5.65 10.54 4.52
N HIS A 236 -4.73 10.44 3.56
CA HIS A 236 -3.54 11.25 3.42
C HIS A 236 -3.47 11.81 2.00
N ALA A 237 -3.79 13.10 1.85
CA ALA A 237 -3.77 13.78 0.56
C ALA A 237 -2.43 14.47 0.29
N CYS A 238 -2.07 14.58 -0.99
CA CYS A 238 -0.88 15.27 -1.47
C CYS A 238 -1.22 16.35 -2.50
N LEU A 239 -0.38 17.37 -2.58
CA LEU A 239 -0.57 18.59 -3.35
C LEU A 239 0.31 18.65 -4.61
N TYR A 240 0.14 17.72 -5.54
CA TYR A 240 0.80 17.77 -6.84
C TYR A 240 -0.22 17.57 -7.98
N ASP A 241 0.11 18.08 -9.18
CA ASP A 241 -0.66 17.77 -10.38
C ASP A 241 -0.32 16.33 -10.82
N PRO A 242 -1.30 15.46 -11.11
CA PRO A 242 -1.01 14.13 -11.67
C PRO A 242 -0.12 14.14 -12.92
N GLU A 243 -0.11 15.23 -13.70
CA GLU A 243 0.81 15.40 -14.83
C GLU A 243 2.28 15.56 -14.40
N ASP A 244 2.54 15.95 -13.15
CA ASP A 244 3.88 16.06 -12.56
C ASP A 244 4.36 14.72 -11.95
N ALA A 245 3.56 13.66 -12.00
CA ALA A 245 4.00 12.33 -11.60
C ALA A 245 5.15 11.84 -12.50
N SER A 246 6.19 11.28 -11.89
CA SER A 246 7.43 10.87 -12.57
C SER A 246 7.22 9.74 -13.59
N SER A 247 6.15 8.96 -13.43
CA SER A 247 5.71 7.93 -14.35
C SER A 247 4.64 8.50 -15.30
N GLY A 248 4.87 8.41 -16.62
CA GLY A 248 3.98 8.96 -17.66
C GLY A 248 2.58 8.34 -17.74
N ASP A 249 2.26 7.40 -16.85
CA ASP A 249 0.95 6.78 -16.64
C ASP A 249 0.32 7.15 -15.27
N GLY A 250 0.78 8.24 -14.64
CA GLY A 250 0.41 8.64 -13.28
C GLY A 250 1.29 7.93 -12.24
N GLY A 251 1.28 8.34 -10.96
CA GLY A 251 1.99 7.63 -9.90
C GLY A 251 2.83 8.51 -8.98
N VAL A 252 4.10 8.14 -8.81
CA VAL A 252 5.01 8.69 -7.80
C VAL A 252 5.44 10.12 -8.14
N TYR A 253 5.29 11.05 -7.20
CA TYR A 253 5.96 12.35 -7.24
C TYR A 253 7.34 12.22 -6.56
N GLU A 254 8.41 12.52 -7.31
CA GLU A 254 9.78 12.54 -6.80
C GLU A 254 10.09 13.91 -6.18
N CYS A 255 9.88 14.06 -4.88
CA CYS A 255 10.24 15.29 -4.17
C CYS A 255 11.76 15.40 -4.05
N ALA A 256 12.33 16.59 -4.26
CA ALA A 256 13.78 16.77 -4.38
C ALA A 256 14.40 17.47 -3.18
N THR A 257 13.61 18.23 -2.43
CA THR A 257 14.10 19.03 -1.29
C THR A 257 13.53 18.54 0.03
N GLU A 258 14.25 18.78 1.13
CA GLU A 258 13.72 18.50 2.47
C GLU A 258 12.40 19.23 2.73
N ASP A 259 12.22 20.45 2.23
CA ASP A 259 10.98 21.21 2.37
C ASP A 259 9.80 20.61 1.57
N GLU A 260 10.08 19.83 0.51
CA GLU A 260 9.04 19.12 -0.24
C GLU A 260 8.75 17.72 0.35
N CYS A 261 9.80 16.98 0.67
CA CYS A 261 9.74 15.58 1.10
C CYS A 261 9.48 15.41 2.58
N ASP A 262 9.95 16.35 3.39
CA ASP A 262 9.78 16.35 4.82
C ASP A 262 8.90 17.51 5.25
N SER A 263 8.26 17.31 6.39
CA SER A 263 7.28 18.24 6.91
C SER A 263 7.79 18.73 8.25
N ALA A 264 8.36 19.94 8.28
CA ALA A 264 8.81 20.56 9.52
C ALA A 264 7.65 20.88 10.48
N SER A 265 6.42 20.90 9.94
CA SER A 265 5.15 21.00 10.67
C SER A 265 4.02 20.29 9.94
N GLU A 266 2.87 20.13 10.60
CA GLU A 266 1.70 19.38 10.11
C GLU A 266 1.08 19.91 8.80
N ASN A 267 1.38 21.15 8.42
CA ASN A 267 0.85 21.82 7.21
C ASN A 267 1.97 22.29 6.27
N ASP A 268 3.03 21.47 6.16
CA ASP A 268 4.21 21.72 5.34
C ASP A 268 4.55 20.47 4.51
N GLY A 269 5.32 20.63 3.44
CA GLY A 269 5.62 19.57 2.49
C GLY A 269 4.52 19.32 1.45
N ILE A 270 4.76 18.34 0.58
CA ILE A 270 3.84 18.01 -0.52
C ILE A 270 2.71 17.06 -0.11
N CYS A 271 2.87 16.32 0.99
CA CYS A 271 1.91 15.31 1.45
C CYS A 271 1.52 15.51 2.92
N ASP A 272 0.26 15.22 3.23
CA ASP A 272 -0.23 15.14 4.60
C ASP A 272 0.32 13.89 5.30
N LYS A 273 1.46 14.00 5.99
CA LYS A 273 2.06 12.85 6.69
C LYS A 273 1.25 12.36 7.89
N TRP A 274 0.45 13.23 8.51
CA TRP A 274 -0.31 12.90 9.72
C TRP A 274 -1.71 12.40 9.41
N GLY A 275 -2.31 12.88 8.33
CA GLY A 275 -3.63 12.51 7.85
C GLY A 275 -4.77 12.95 8.77
N CYS A 276 -5.98 12.52 8.43
CA CYS A 276 -7.17 12.68 9.28
C CYS A 276 -7.66 11.33 9.84
N GLY A 277 -7.05 10.87 10.93
CA GLY A 277 -7.29 9.52 11.45
C GLY A 277 -8.58 9.35 12.24
N PHE A 278 -9.31 8.26 11.98
CA PHE A 278 -10.42 7.81 12.82
C PHE A 278 -10.00 6.58 13.63
N ASN A 279 -9.45 6.81 14.83
CA ASN A 279 -9.23 5.77 15.83
C ASN A 279 -10.32 5.89 16.92
N PRO A 280 -11.23 4.90 17.07
CA PRO A 280 -12.35 5.00 18.00
C PRO A 280 -11.89 5.16 19.45
N TYR A 281 -10.77 4.54 19.84
CA TYR A 281 -10.20 4.68 21.18
C TYR A 281 -9.72 6.11 21.42
N ALA A 282 -8.95 6.67 20.47
CA ALA A 282 -8.43 8.05 20.54
C ALA A 282 -9.54 9.10 20.54
N LEU A 283 -10.64 8.81 19.83
CA LEU A 283 -11.78 9.70 19.72
C LEU A 283 -12.84 9.49 20.82
N GLY A 284 -12.52 8.69 21.84
CA GLY A 284 -13.23 8.64 23.12
C GLY A 284 -14.10 7.41 23.38
N ASP A 285 -14.19 6.47 22.44
CA ASP A 285 -14.91 5.20 22.63
C ASP A 285 -13.93 4.04 22.84
N GLN A 286 -13.44 3.93 24.08
CA GLN A 286 -12.44 2.94 24.49
C GLN A 286 -13.00 1.52 24.65
N GLU A 287 -14.33 1.33 24.60
CA GLU A 287 -14.99 0.03 24.73
C GLU A 287 -15.51 -0.50 23.37
N TYR A 288 -15.33 0.25 22.29
CA TYR A 288 -15.80 -0.15 20.96
C TYR A 288 -15.02 -1.33 20.34
N TYR A 289 -13.69 -1.21 20.28
CA TYR A 289 -12.82 -2.18 19.60
C TYR A 289 -11.79 -2.76 20.56
N GLY A 290 -11.67 -4.09 20.61
CA GLY A 290 -10.64 -4.71 21.44
C GLY A 290 -10.83 -6.19 21.71
N ARG A 291 -10.00 -6.73 22.61
CA ARG A 291 -9.93 -8.18 22.85
C ARG A 291 -11.00 -8.66 23.81
N GLY A 292 -12.03 -9.33 23.29
CA GLY A 292 -12.98 -10.11 24.06
C GLY A 292 -14.43 -9.67 23.85
N ARG A 293 -15.37 -10.39 24.47
CA ARG A 293 -16.82 -10.18 24.29
C ARG A 293 -17.38 -8.91 24.94
N GLY A 294 -16.54 -8.15 25.64
CA GLY A 294 -16.94 -6.86 26.23
C GLY A 294 -16.85 -5.70 25.25
N PHE A 295 -16.22 -5.91 24.08
CA PHE A 295 -16.12 -4.93 23.01
C PHE A 295 -17.19 -5.19 21.95
N GLU A 296 -17.69 -4.12 21.32
CA GLU A 296 -18.63 -4.21 20.19
C GLU A 296 -18.00 -4.98 19.02
N VAL A 297 -16.76 -4.62 18.67
CA VAL A 297 -15.92 -5.37 17.71
C VAL A 297 -14.87 -6.17 18.49
N ASN A 298 -15.07 -7.48 18.57
CA ASN A 298 -14.17 -8.38 19.31
C ASN A 298 -13.01 -8.84 18.42
N SER A 299 -11.83 -8.27 18.62
CA SER A 299 -10.61 -8.55 17.83
C SER A 299 -9.96 -9.92 18.09
N LYS A 300 -10.51 -10.75 18.99
CA LYS A 300 -10.04 -12.14 19.20
C LYS A 300 -10.58 -13.12 18.17
N GLU A 301 -11.49 -12.68 17.31
CA GLU A 301 -12.13 -13.48 16.27
C GLU A 301 -12.13 -12.66 14.96
N PRO A 302 -12.19 -13.31 13.79
CA PRO A 302 -12.31 -12.59 12.52
C PRO A 302 -13.57 -11.71 12.45
N PHE A 303 -13.49 -10.63 11.68
CA PHE A 303 -14.61 -9.74 11.36
C PHE A 303 -14.41 -9.12 9.98
N THR A 304 -15.50 -8.73 9.32
CA THR A 304 -15.47 -7.99 8.07
C THR A 304 -15.40 -6.50 8.35
N VAL A 305 -14.50 -5.81 7.68
CA VAL A 305 -14.40 -4.35 7.63
C VAL A 305 -15.06 -3.88 6.35
N VAL A 306 -15.87 -2.82 6.46
CA VAL A 306 -16.54 -2.20 5.32
C VAL A 306 -16.26 -0.71 5.33
N THR A 307 -15.75 -0.20 4.21
CA THR A 307 -15.45 1.21 4.01
C THR A 307 -16.20 1.71 2.78
N GLN A 308 -16.93 2.81 2.93
CA GLN A 308 -17.73 3.44 1.89
C GLN A 308 -17.20 4.86 1.64
N PHE A 309 -16.96 5.21 0.39
CA PHE A 309 -16.45 6.52 -0.01
C PHE A 309 -17.58 7.29 -0.69
N LEU A 310 -18.28 8.13 0.08
CA LEU A 310 -19.54 8.74 -0.35
C LEU A 310 -19.30 10.12 -0.94
N THR A 311 -19.92 10.38 -2.08
CA THR A 311 -19.89 11.67 -2.76
C THR A 311 -21.13 12.50 -2.49
N ASP A 312 -21.00 13.82 -2.67
CA ASP A 312 -22.05 14.82 -2.48
C ASP A 312 -23.32 14.56 -3.32
N ASP A 313 -23.15 14.03 -4.53
CA ASP A 313 -24.23 13.71 -5.47
C ASP A 313 -24.49 12.21 -5.66
N GLY A 314 -23.73 11.35 -4.95
CA GLY A 314 -23.84 9.89 -5.03
C GLY A 314 -23.32 9.29 -6.34
N THR A 315 -22.57 10.04 -7.15
CA THR A 315 -21.96 9.58 -8.41
C THR A 315 -20.45 9.41 -8.28
N THR A 316 -19.85 8.61 -9.18
CA THR A 316 -18.39 8.41 -9.26
C THR A 316 -17.62 9.63 -9.78
N THR A 317 -18.30 10.76 -10.00
CA THR A 317 -17.71 12.04 -10.44
C THR A 317 -17.97 13.19 -9.47
N GLY A 318 -18.80 12.97 -8.45
CA GLY A 318 -19.05 13.94 -7.39
C GLY A 318 -17.85 14.12 -6.47
N ALA A 319 -17.88 15.16 -5.64
CA ALA A 319 -16.84 15.40 -4.65
C ALA A 319 -16.99 14.41 -3.49
N LEU A 320 -15.90 13.79 -3.03
CA LEU A 320 -15.92 12.98 -1.80
C LEU A 320 -16.27 13.88 -0.62
N THR A 321 -17.24 13.45 0.20
CA THR A 321 -17.67 14.20 1.38
C THR A 321 -17.62 13.40 2.67
N GLU A 322 -17.66 12.07 2.59
CA GLU A 322 -17.72 11.20 3.77
C GLU A 322 -17.01 9.87 3.50
N ILE A 323 -16.13 9.47 4.42
CA ILE A 323 -15.62 8.10 4.49
C ILE A 323 -16.30 7.41 5.68
N ARG A 324 -17.18 6.46 5.36
CA ARG A 324 -17.98 5.75 6.35
C ARG A 324 -17.41 4.36 6.60
N ARG A 325 -17.47 3.93 7.86
CA ARG A 325 -17.04 2.61 8.33
C ARG A 325 -18.23 1.83 8.88
N LEU A 326 -18.24 0.52 8.67
CA LEU A 326 -19.01 -0.42 9.46
C LEU A 326 -18.27 -1.76 9.55
N TYR A 327 -18.68 -2.61 10.48
CA TYR A 327 -18.12 -3.94 10.66
C TYR A 327 -19.21 -5.00 10.57
N ILE A 328 -18.83 -6.23 10.23
CA ILE A 328 -19.70 -7.39 10.31
C ILE A 328 -18.99 -8.46 11.11
N GLN A 329 -19.57 -8.85 12.24
CA GLN A 329 -19.03 -9.93 13.06
C GLN A 329 -20.15 -10.91 13.41
N LYS A 330 -19.91 -12.21 13.17
CA LYS A 330 -20.91 -13.27 13.40
C LYS A 330 -22.25 -13.02 12.68
N GLY A 331 -22.18 -12.42 11.49
CA GLY A 331 -23.36 -12.08 10.68
C GLY A 331 -24.15 -10.88 11.19
N GLN A 332 -23.69 -10.17 12.22
CA GLN A 332 -24.30 -8.94 12.72
C GLN A 332 -23.57 -7.74 12.14
N ILE A 333 -24.32 -6.77 11.61
CA ILE A 333 -23.79 -5.46 11.25
C ILE A 333 -23.57 -4.65 12.52
N ILE A 334 -22.36 -4.12 12.69
CA ILE A 334 -21.96 -3.25 13.77
C ILE A 334 -21.65 -1.89 13.12
N GLN A 335 -22.43 -0.86 13.47
CA GLN A 335 -22.16 0.50 13.00
C GLN A 335 -20.83 1.00 13.56
N ASN A 336 -20.20 1.98 12.90
CA ASN A 336 -18.98 2.58 13.44
C ASN A 336 -19.19 3.15 14.85
N ALA A 337 -18.09 3.37 15.58
CA ALA A 337 -18.15 4.07 16.85
C ALA A 337 -18.74 5.48 16.65
N VAL A 338 -19.59 5.91 17.57
CA VAL A 338 -20.02 7.32 17.66
C VAL A 338 -19.07 7.99 18.64
N VAL A 339 -18.18 8.83 18.13
CA VAL A 339 -17.11 9.43 18.91
C VAL A 339 -17.60 10.59 19.76
N ALA A 340 -16.75 11.15 20.63
CA ALA A 340 -17.15 12.19 21.60
C ALA A 340 -17.78 13.45 20.96
N SER A 341 -17.46 13.75 19.70
CA SER A 341 -18.08 14.84 18.92
C SER A 341 -19.50 14.52 18.42
N GLY A 342 -19.95 13.28 18.54
CA GLY A 342 -21.20 12.76 17.98
C GLY A 342 -21.09 12.29 16.52
N ALA A 343 -19.91 12.39 15.91
CA ALA A 343 -19.65 11.87 14.56
C ALA A 343 -19.40 10.35 14.57
N ASP A 344 -19.69 9.68 13.47
CA ASP A 344 -19.48 8.24 13.26
C ASP A 344 -18.74 7.92 11.94
N SER A 345 -18.23 8.94 11.28
CA SER A 345 -17.57 8.88 9.98
C SER A 345 -16.57 10.02 9.85
N LEU A 346 -15.62 9.87 8.93
CA LEU A 346 -14.72 10.96 8.58
C LEU A 346 -15.41 11.90 7.59
N THR A 347 -15.37 13.19 7.91
CA THR A 347 -15.84 14.30 7.08
C THR A 347 -14.90 15.47 7.28
N ASP A 348 -14.88 16.45 6.38
CA ASP A 348 -14.09 17.69 6.59
C ASP A 348 -14.45 18.37 7.92
N SER A 349 -15.69 18.27 8.38
CA SER A 349 -16.08 18.84 9.68
C SER A 349 -15.42 18.13 10.87
N LEU A 350 -15.28 16.80 10.83
CA LEU A 350 -14.59 16.07 11.89
C LEU A 350 -13.08 16.32 11.82
N CYS A 351 -12.52 16.29 10.60
CA CYS A 351 -11.10 16.56 10.36
C CYS A 351 -10.73 17.97 10.80
N GLY A 352 -11.45 19.01 10.39
CA GLY A 352 -11.19 20.38 10.83
C GLY A 352 -11.25 20.59 12.36
N SER A 353 -11.89 19.69 13.10
CA SER A 353 -11.91 19.71 14.57
C SER A 353 -10.79 18.92 15.26
N THR A 354 -10.14 18.00 14.55
CA THR A 354 -9.14 17.06 15.11
C THR A 354 -7.76 17.20 14.48
N THR A 355 -7.70 17.63 13.22
CA THR A 355 -6.54 17.68 12.32
C THR A 355 -6.67 18.91 11.41
N SER A 356 -6.33 20.09 11.94
CA SER A 356 -6.58 21.38 11.24
C SER A 356 -5.81 21.56 9.93
N TRP A 357 -4.84 20.71 9.65
CA TRP A 357 -4.03 20.73 8.42
C TRP A 357 -4.68 19.96 7.27
N PHE A 358 -5.65 19.07 7.51
CA PHE A 358 -6.25 18.23 6.45
C PHE A 358 -6.83 19.07 5.28
N ASP A 359 -7.48 20.20 5.60
CA ASP A 359 -8.01 21.14 4.62
C ASP A 359 -6.91 21.78 3.75
N PHE A 360 -5.69 21.94 4.28
CA PHE A 360 -4.56 22.50 3.53
C PHE A 360 -4.18 21.60 2.35
N PHE A 361 -4.23 20.27 2.54
CA PHE A 361 -3.95 19.28 1.50
C PHE A 361 -5.16 18.96 0.61
N GLY A 362 -6.22 19.78 0.68
CA GLY A 362 -7.41 19.66 -0.15
C GLY A 362 -8.55 18.85 0.46
N GLY A 363 -8.42 18.42 1.73
CA GLY A 363 -9.48 17.75 2.48
C GLY A 363 -10.02 16.49 1.81
N MET A 364 -11.29 16.19 2.05
CA MET A 364 -11.96 15.03 1.45
C MET A 364 -11.96 15.10 -0.08
N GLU A 365 -12.14 16.29 -0.66
CA GLU A 365 -12.13 16.45 -2.12
C GLU A 365 -10.76 16.07 -2.72
N GLY A 366 -9.66 16.46 -2.06
CA GLY A 366 -8.30 16.07 -2.43
C GLY A 366 -8.12 14.57 -2.48
N MET A 367 -8.47 13.88 -1.39
CA MET A 367 -8.42 12.41 -1.33
C MET A 367 -9.36 11.77 -2.37
N GLY A 368 -10.55 12.34 -2.56
CA GLY A 368 -11.55 11.88 -3.52
C GLY A 368 -11.05 11.90 -4.96
N ARG A 369 -10.24 12.89 -5.34
CA ARG A 369 -9.63 12.96 -6.67
C ARG A 369 -8.68 11.78 -6.92
N ALA A 370 -7.85 11.39 -5.95
CA ALA A 370 -6.98 10.22 -6.07
C ALA A 370 -7.78 8.91 -6.13
N LEU A 371 -8.78 8.74 -5.25
CA LEU A 371 -9.69 7.58 -5.28
C LEU A 371 -10.47 7.46 -6.61
N GLY A 372 -10.75 8.59 -7.26
CA GLY A 372 -11.41 8.66 -8.56
C GLY A 372 -10.49 8.34 -9.74
N ARG A 373 -9.19 8.66 -9.65
CA ARG A 373 -8.19 8.25 -10.65
C ARG A 373 -7.83 6.78 -10.54
N GLY A 374 -7.82 6.26 -9.31
CA GLY A 374 -7.57 4.87 -9.00
C GLY A 374 -6.23 4.67 -8.30
N MET A 375 -6.18 3.72 -7.37
CA MET A 375 -5.03 3.49 -6.51
C MET A 375 -4.71 2.00 -6.40
N VAL A 376 -3.45 1.68 -6.11
CA VAL A 376 -2.96 0.31 -5.95
C VAL A 376 -3.18 -0.16 -4.51
N LEU A 377 -3.75 -1.35 -4.36
CA LEU A 377 -3.95 -1.98 -3.06
C LEU A 377 -2.64 -2.56 -2.52
N ALA A 378 -2.22 -2.06 -1.37
CA ALA A 378 -1.10 -2.56 -0.57
C ALA A 378 -1.61 -3.26 0.70
N MET A 379 -0.96 -4.38 1.05
CA MET A 379 -1.20 -5.13 2.28
C MET A 379 0.13 -5.44 2.93
N SER A 380 0.27 -5.15 4.22
CA SER A 380 1.55 -5.31 4.93
C SER A 380 1.39 -5.78 6.37
N ILE A 381 2.50 -6.25 6.93
CA ILE A 381 2.68 -6.45 8.37
C ILE A 381 4.03 -5.88 8.79
N TRP A 382 4.03 -5.08 9.84
CA TRP A 382 5.25 -4.45 10.33
C TRP A 382 5.18 -4.09 11.82
N ASN A 383 6.35 -3.85 12.40
CA ASN A 383 6.51 -3.20 13.71
C ASN A 383 7.37 -1.96 13.55
N ASP A 384 7.35 -1.11 14.56
CA ASP A 384 8.04 0.17 14.55
C ASP A 384 9.18 0.16 15.56
N ALA A 385 10.43 0.20 15.08
CA ALA A 385 11.60 0.21 15.95
C ALA A 385 11.88 1.57 16.61
N GLY A 386 11.32 2.66 16.08
CA GLY A 386 11.53 4.02 16.59
C GLY A 386 10.52 4.40 17.66
N GLY A 387 9.23 4.20 17.39
CA GLY A 387 8.11 4.64 18.22
C GLY A 387 7.27 3.51 18.83
N TYR A 388 7.59 2.24 18.56
CA TYR A 388 6.89 1.06 19.10
C TYR A 388 5.38 1.05 18.83
N MET A 389 4.94 1.67 17.71
CA MET A 389 3.53 1.88 17.33
C MET A 389 2.69 2.65 18.36
N GLN A 390 3.32 3.46 19.21
CA GLN A 390 2.58 4.21 20.22
C GLN A 390 1.56 5.18 19.63
N TRP A 391 1.78 5.64 18.39
CA TRP A 391 0.82 6.47 17.66
C TRP A 391 -0.49 5.72 17.35
N LEU A 392 -0.45 4.39 17.20
CA LEU A 392 -1.60 3.54 16.87
C LEU A 392 -2.28 2.98 18.12
N ASP A 393 -1.51 2.42 19.06
CA ASP A 393 -2.06 1.56 20.11
C ASP A 393 -1.67 1.91 21.55
N GLY A 394 -0.86 2.96 21.73
CA GLY A 394 -0.39 3.41 23.03
C GLY A 394 -0.93 4.77 23.44
N GLY A 395 -0.68 5.16 24.69
CA GLY A 395 -1.08 6.48 25.21
C GLY A 395 -2.58 6.74 25.05
N ASP A 396 -2.93 7.81 24.33
CA ASP A 396 -4.31 8.17 24.03
C ASP A 396 -4.88 7.39 22.84
N SER A 397 -4.06 6.68 22.07
CA SER A 397 -4.47 5.92 20.87
C SER A 397 -4.85 4.47 21.16
N GLY A 398 -4.49 3.93 22.33
CA GLY A 398 -4.88 2.59 22.71
C GLY A 398 -4.42 2.16 24.09
N PRO A 399 -4.74 0.92 24.51
CA PRO A 399 -4.49 0.45 25.86
C PRO A 399 -3.06 -0.09 26.08
N CYS A 400 -2.18 -0.04 25.08
CA CYS A 400 -0.86 -0.67 25.16
C CYS A 400 0.11 0.11 26.03
N ASN A 401 0.96 -0.62 26.74
CA ASN A 401 2.05 -0.01 27.49
C ASN A 401 3.15 0.49 26.53
N ALA A 402 3.78 1.61 26.88
CA ALA A 402 4.85 2.26 26.12
C ALA A 402 6.06 1.38 25.74
N THR A 403 6.24 0.21 26.35
CA THR A 403 7.35 -0.71 26.07
C THR A 403 6.92 -2.05 25.47
N GLU A 404 5.61 -2.35 25.45
CA GLU A 404 5.09 -3.64 24.98
C GLU A 404 5.27 -3.79 23.46
N GLY A 405 5.32 -2.68 22.73
CA GLY A 405 5.51 -2.67 21.29
C GLY A 405 6.95 -2.71 20.77
N ALA A 406 7.94 -2.85 21.66
CA ALA A 406 9.33 -2.92 21.23
C ALA A 406 9.57 -4.17 20.34
N PRO A 407 10.20 -4.05 19.15
CA PRO A 407 10.41 -5.20 18.25
C PRO A 407 11.10 -6.39 18.92
N SER A 408 12.07 -6.14 19.81
CA SER A 408 12.75 -7.19 20.57
C SER A 408 11.84 -7.89 21.58
N PHE A 409 10.86 -7.18 22.13
CA PHE A 409 9.84 -7.77 23.01
C PHE A 409 8.87 -8.62 22.21
N ILE A 410 8.39 -8.13 21.06
CA ILE A 410 7.50 -8.86 20.15
C ILE A 410 8.19 -10.14 19.64
N GLU A 411 9.43 -10.04 19.18
CA GLU A 411 10.21 -11.18 18.69
C GLU A 411 10.38 -12.25 19.77
N ALA A 412 10.63 -11.85 21.02
CA ALA A 412 10.83 -12.77 22.13
C ALA A 412 9.53 -13.43 22.62
N ASN A 413 8.39 -12.73 22.57
CA ASN A 413 7.16 -13.17 23.25
C ASN A 413 6.04 -13.61 22.29
N THR A 414 6.03 -13.11 21.06
CA THR A 414 5.01 -13.35 20.04
C THR A 414 5.60 -13.54 18.64
N PRO A 415 6.62 -14.38 18.46
CA PRO A 415 7.28 -14.58 17.15
C PRO A 415 6.37 -15.18 16.08
N TRP A 416 5.22 -15.74 16.47
CA TRP A 416 4.19 -16.27 15.56
C TRP A 416 3.18 -15.22 15.07
N THR A 417 3.40 -13.93 15.38
CA THR A 417 2.49 -12.85 14.98
C THR A 417 2.28 -12.80 13.48
N ASN A 418 1.01 -12.73 13.07
CA ASN A 418 0.57 -12.69 11.69
C ASN A 418 -0.77 -11.95 11.59
N VAL A 419 -1.07 -11.47 10.39
CA VAL A 419 -2.38 -10.97 9.99
C VAL A 419 -2.93 -11.83 8.87
N VAL A 420 -4.24 -11.99 8.86
CA VAL A 420 -4.95 -12.62 7.75
C VAL A 420 -5.91 -11.59 7.14
N PHE A 421 -5.81 -11.41 5.83
CA PHE A 421 -6.81 -10.71 5.02
C PHE A 421 -7.51 -11.72 4.13
N GLU A 422 -8.84 -11.64 4.03
CA GLU A 422 -9.65 -12.63 3.32
C GLU A 422 -10.87 -11.98 2.68
N ASP A 423 -11.39 -12.57 1.61
CA ASP A 423 -12.63 -12.16 0.94
C ASP A 423 -12.68 -10.67 0.55
N LEU A 424 -11.61 -10.19 -0.09
CA LEU A 424 -11.53 -8.83 -0.61
C LEU A 424 -12.56 -8.62 -1.74
N ARG A 425 -13.38 -7.57 -1.60
CA ARG A 425 -14.45 -7.20 -2.52
C ARG A 425 -14.50 -5.69 -2.67
N TRP A 426 -14.75 -5.21 -3.88
CA TRP A 426 -15.03 -3.79 -4.12
C TRP A 426 -16.13 -3.62 -5.15
N GLY A 427 -16.84 -2.49 -5.11
CA GLY A 427 -17.95 -2.25 -6.04
C GLY A 427 -18.94 -1.22 -5.56
N ASP A 428 -20.15 -1.26 -6.13
CA ASP A 428 -21.24 -0.33 -5.78
C ASP A 428 -21.51 -0.34 -4.27
N ILE A 429 -21.86 0.82 -3.71
CA ILE A 429 -22.27 0.97 -2.32
C ILE A 429 -23.35 -0.05 -1.94
N GLY A 430 -23.11 -0.81 -0.86
CA GLY A 430 -24.00 -1.85 -0.34
C GLY A 430 -24.04 -3.15 -1.15
N SER A 431 -23.17 -3.33 -2.15
CA SER A 431 -23.13 -4.54 -2.98
C SER A 431 -22.10 -5.59 -2.53
N THR A 432 -21.15 -5.21 -1.66
CA THR A 432 -20.01 -6.06 -1.34
C THR A 432 -20.22 -6.93 -0.09
N PHE A 433 -21.31 -6.70 0.64
CA PHE A 433 -21.76 -7.56 1.76
C PHE A 433 -23.26 -7.81 1.68
N ASN A 434 -23.75 -8.86 2.34
CA ASN A 434 -25.18 -9.18 2.35
C ASN A 434 -25.93 -8.28 3.34
N SER A 435 -26.41 -7.13 2.86
CA SER A 435 -27.26 -6.20 3.63
C SER A 435 -28.68 -6.71 3.89
N LYS A 436 -29.11 -7.80 3.23
CA LYS A 436 -30.49 -8.32 3.27
C LYS A 436 -30.65 -9.61 4.10
N GLY A 437 -29.74 -9.89 5.04
CA GLY A 437 -29.69 -11.15 5.77
C GLY A 437 -29.52 -11.03 7.28
N LEU A 438 -30.55 -10.53 7.99
CA LEU A 438 -30.97 -10.97 9.32
C LEU A 438 -32.49 -11.11 9.39
#